data_AF-A0A5C7FZ60-F1
#
_entry.id   AF-A0A5C7FZ60-F1
#
_cell.length_a   1.000
_cell.length_b   1.000
_cell.length_c   1.000
_cell.angle_alpha   90.00
_cell.angle_beta   90.00
_cell.angle_gamma   90.00
#
_symmetry.space_group_name_H-M   'P 1'
#
loop_
_entity.id
_entity.type
_entity.pdbx_description
1 polymer ?
#
loop_
_entity_poly.entity_id
_entity_poly.type
_entity_poly.pdbx_seq_one_letter_code
_entity_poly.pdbx_strand_id
1 'polypeptide(L)'
;MPPFREKLLTEVTGICRQLYQRRLALVKTQALVSEDAKQDVIALVLRLNRLRALTPFPAEQETDMAPLEKLKAGIDDADADQFAIQEELIKWVNEFHPQTETAADGEVAPEDEKGGQIPPVNQRMIDNLASFRSAIDRTRLNLMLAGDSADPETYTAARNAFTLARAVYDERLRLNQITTTNADCAKMEQVLIPDVRDATGATFPGTIQAGADFISDKLFV
;
A
#
# COMPACT_ATOMS: atom_id res chain seq x y z
N MET A 1 19.86 -15.24 -6.50
CA MET A 1 18.64 -15.53 -7.27
C MET A 1 19.01 -15.66 -8.75
N PRO A 2 18.30 -16.45 -9.57
CA PRO A 2 18.56 -16.48 -11.01
C PRO A 2 18.27 -15.09 -11.63
N PRO A 3 19.07 -14.65 -12.63
CA PRO A 3 19.02 -13.29 -13.18
C PRO A 3 17.64 -12.92 -13.78
N PHE A 4 16.91 -13.90 -14.30
CA PHE A 4 15.55 -13.69 -14.82
C PHE A 4 14.53 -13.33 -13.72
N ARG A 5 14.55 -14.03 -12.59
CA ARG A 5 13.63 -13.76 -11.46
C ARG A 5 13.80 -12.35 -10.94
N GLU A 6 15.04 -11.89 -10.79
CA GLU A 6 15.33 -10.53 -10.34
C GLU A 6 14.83 -9.49 -11.33
N LYS A 7 15.17 -9.65 -12.62
CA LYS A 7 14.70 -8.75 -13.69
C LYS A 7 13.17 -8.64 -13.71
N LEU A 8 12.46 -9.78 -13.74
CA LEU A 8 10.99 -9.79 -13.82
C LEU A 8 10.36 -9.12 -12.60
N LEU A 9 10.85 -9.43 -11.39
CA LEU A 9 10.33 -8.83 -10.17
C LEU A 9 10.59 -7.33 -10.10
N THR A 10 11.74 -6.86 -10.58
CA THR A 10 12.04 -5.42 -10.67
C THR A 10 11.07 -4.71 -11.61
N GLU A 11 10.81 -5.28 -12.79
CA GLU A 11 9.91 -4.68 -13.78
C GLU A 11 8.47 -4.59 -13.27
N VAL A 12 7.93 -5.70 -12.76
CA VAL A 12 6.56 -5.72 -12.20
C VAL A 12 6.44 -4.80 -10.99
N THR A 13 7.45 -4.78 -10.09
CA THR A 13 7.48 -3.84 -8.96
C THR A 13 7.47 -2.38 -9.44
N GLY A 14 8.17 -2.07 -10.53
CA GLY A 14 8.19 -0.75 -11.14
C GLY A 14 6.81 -0.30 -11.61
N ILE A 15 6.11 -1.16 -12.36
CA ILE A 15 4.73 -0.88 -12.84
C ILE A 15 3.78 -0.69 -11.65
N CYS A 16 3.81 -1.60 -10.66
CA CYS A 16 2.96 -1.48 -9.48
C CYS A 16 3.19 -0.17 -8.72
N ARG A 17 4.46 0.26 -8.58
CA ARG A 17 4.80 1.53 -7.92
C ARG A 17 4.25 2.74 -8.68
N GLN A 18 4.36 2.75 -10.01
CA GLN A 18 3.85 3.83 -10.83
C GLN A 18 2.31 3.91 -10.79
N LEU A 19 1.62 2.76 -10.88
CA LEU A 19 0.15 2.71 -10.73
C LEU A 19 -0.30 3.24 -9.37
N TYR A 20 0.41 2.86 -8.30
CA TYR A 20 0.16 3.39 -6.97
C TYR A 20 0.37 4.91 -6.88
N GLN A 21 1.46 5.44 -7.45
CA GLN A 21 1.74 6.87 -7.44
C GLN A 21 0.69 7.68 -8.21
N ARG A 22 0.24 7.17 -9.36
CA ARG A 22 -0.85 7.78 -10.13
C ARG A 22 -2.17 7.76 -9.36
N ARG A 23 -2.52 6.63 -8.74
CA ARG A 23 -3.70 6.52 -7.86
C ARG A 23 -3.61 7.49 -6.69
N LEU A 24 -2.44 7.59 -6.07
CA LEU A 24 -2.17 8.52 -4.96
C LEU A 24 -2.40 9.97 -5.39
N ALA A 25 -1.93 10.36 -6.58
CA ALA A 25 -2.15 11.70 -7.12
C ALA A 25 -3.65 12.01 -7.31
N LEU A 26 -4.43 11.04 -7.81
CA LEU A 26 -5.88 11.18 -7.96
C LEU A 26 -6.59 11.32 -6.62
N VAL A 27 -6.30 10.46 -5.64
CA VAL A 27 -7.00 10.51 -4.34
C VAL A 27 -6.61 11.73 -3.52
N LYS A 28 -5.43 12.33 -3.73
CA LYS A 28 -5.01 13.54 -3.01
C LYS A 28 -5.95 14.74 -3.23
N THR A 29 -6.64 14.80 -4.37
CA THR A 29 -7.59 15.88 -4.69
C THR A 29 -9.03 15.54 -4.30
N GLN A 30 -9.31 14.29 -3.90
CA GLN A 30 -10.66 13.83 -3.55
C GLN A 30 -11.05 14.21 -2.12
N ALA A 31 -12.34 14.44 -1.89
CA ALA A 31 -12.85 14.72 -0.56
C ALA A 31 -12.69 13.53 0.41
N LEU A 32 -12.69 12.30 -0.09
CA LEU A 32 -12.47 11.04 0.66
C LEU A 32 -11.87 9.98 -0.28
N VAL A 33 -11.12 9.04 0.29
CA VAL A 33 -10.63 7.86 -0.43
C VAL A 33 -11.74 6.80 -0.46
N SER A 34 -12.19 6.39 -1.65
CA SER A 34 -13.20 5.34 -1.81
C SER A 34 -12.67 3.97 -1.36
N GLU A 35 -13.57 3.05 -1.02
CA GLU A 35 -13.18 1.66 -0.73
C GLU A 35 -12.60 0.98 -1.98
N ASP A 36 -13.17 1.22 -3.16
CA ASP A 36 -12.66 0.69 -4.43
C ASP A 36 -11.19 1.07 -4.66
N ALA A 37 -10.84 2.35 -4.44
CA ALA A 37 -9.46 2.81 -4.58
C ALA A 37 -8.50 2.12 -3.61
N LYS A 38 -8.95 1.73 -2.41
CA LYS A 38 -8.14 0.96 -1.46
C LYS A 38 -8.00 -0.48 -1.93
N GLN A 39 -9.11 -1.12 -2.33
CA GLN A 39 -9.12 -2.52 -2.78
C GLN A 39 -8.29 -2.72 -4.04
N ASP A 40 -8.32 -1.78 -4.97
CA ASP A 40 -7.50 -1.78 -6.18
C ASP A 40 -6.01 -1.85 -5.87
N VAL A 41 -5.54 -0.95 -5.00
CA VAL A 41 -4.13 -0.88 -4.62
C VAL A 41 -3.73 -2.09 -3.77
N ILE A 42 -4.60 -2.55 -2.88
CA ILE A 42 -4.38 -3.79 -2.13
C ILE A 42 -4.19 -4.95 -3.11
N ALA A 43 -5.13 -5.15 -4.05
CA ALA A 43 -5.06 -6.22 -5.04
C ALA A 43 -3.75 -6.17 -5.83
N LEU A 44 -3.34 -4.99 -6.30
CA LEU A 44 -2.08 -4.77 -7.01
C LEU A 44 -0.86 -5.26 -6.20
N VAL A 45 -0.76 -4.88 -4.92
CA VAL A 45 0.39 -5.21 -4.07
C VAL A 45 0.36 -6.67 -3.62
N LEU A 46 -0.81 -7.22 -3.32
CA LEU A 46 -0.95 -8.63 -2.98
C LEU A 46 -0.56 -9.54 -4.15
N ARG A 47 -0.91 -9.18 -5.39
CA ARG A 47 -0.52 -9.93 -6.59
C ARG A 47 0.99 -9.90 -6.82
N LEU A 48 1.64 -8.76 -6.61
CA LEU A 48 3.10 -8.66 -6.64
C LEU A 48 3.75 -9.59 -5.59
N ASN A 49 3.24 -9.61 -4.35
CA ASN A 49 3.80 -10.50 -3.31
C ASN A 49 3.58 -11.98 -3.63
N ARG A 50 2.45 -12.34 -4.25
CA ARG A 50 2.22 -13.70 -4.73
C ARG A 50 3.25 -14.09 -5.80
N LEU A 51 3.46 -13.22 -6.81
CA LEU A 51 4.49 -13.45 -7.83
C LEU A 51 5.88 -13.69 -7.21
N ARG A 52 6.24 -12.93 -6.16
CA ARG A 52 7.50 -13.11 -5.44
C ARG A 52 7.62 -14.46 -4.73
N ALA A 53 6.51 -15.01 -4.26
CA ALA A 53 6.46 -16.26 -3.49
C ALA A 53 6.38 -17.53 -4.37
N LEU A 54 6.20 -17.40 -5.69
CA LEU A 54 6.03 -18.56 -6.58
C LEU A 54 7.19 -19.55 -6.48
N THR A 55 6.82 -20.81 -6.26
CA THR A 55 7.75 -21.94 -6.16
C THR A 55 7.09 -23.18 -6.78
N PRO A 56 7.54 -23.67 -7.96
CA PRO A 56 8.64 -23.13 -8.76
C PRO A 56 8.31 -21.75 -9.37
N PHE A 57 9.34 -20.94 -9.58
CA PHE A 57 9.22 -19.66 -10.28
C PHE A 57 9.19 -19.89 -11.80
N PRO A 58 8.39 -19.15 -12.60
CA PRO A 58 8.27 -19.36 -14.03
C PRO A 58 9.63 -19.26 -14.75
N ALA A 59 9.86 -20.15 -15.71
CA ALA A 59 11.06 -20.13 -16.54
C ALA A 59 10.98 -19.00 -17.58
N GLU A 60 12.14 -18.45 -17.95
CA GLU A 60 12.23 -17.38 -18.95
C GLU A 60 11.64 -17.81 -20.31
N GLN A 61 11.83 -19.07 -20.70
CA GLN A 61 11.31 -19.58 -21.98
C GLN A 61 9.78 -19.77 -21.99
N GLU A 62 9.15 -19.82 -20.82
CA GLU A 62 7.72 -20.06 -20.65
C GLU A 62 6.95 -18.76 -20.37
N THR A 63 7.66 -17.63 -20.25
CA THR A 63 7.09 -16.33 -19.88
C THR A 63 6.97 -15.41 -21.08
N ASP A 64 5.75 -15.06 -21.46
CA ASP A 64 5.54 -13.98 -22.45
C ASP A 64 5.73 -12.61 -21.79
N MET A 65 6.78 -11.90 -22.20
CA MET A 65 7.12 -10.55 -21.72
C MET A 65 6.45 -9.44 -22.54
N ALA A 66 5.85 -9.75 -23.69
CA ALA A 66 5.24 -8.74 -24.56
C ALA A 66 4.09 -7.95 -23.88
N PRO A 67 3.21 -8.58 -23.06
CA PRO A 67 2.22 -7.84 -22.29
C PRO A 67 2.85 -6.86 -21.30
N LEU A 68 3.95 -7.24 -20.63
CA LEU A 68 4.62 -6.38 -19.66
C LEU A 68 5.26 -5.14 -20.31
N GLU A 69 5.85 -5.30 -21.50
CA GLU A 69 6.39 -4.19 -22.28
C GLU A 69 5.29 -3.25 -22.79
N LYS A 70 4.13 -3.80 -23.20
CA LYS A 70 2.95 -2.99 -23.55
C LYS A 70 2.44 -2.19 -22.36
N LEU A 71 2.40 -2.79 -21.16
CA LEU A 71 1.99 -2.11 -19.94
C LEU A 71 2.94 -0.99 -19.54
N LYS A 72 4.26 -1.19 -19.71
CA LYS A 72 5.27 -0.14 -19.52
C LYS A 72 5.05 1.04 -20.47
N ALA A 73 4.83 0.77 -21.76
CA ALA A 73 4.55 1.84 -22.71
C ALA A 73 3.23 2.58 -22.37
N GLY A 74 2.20 1.84 -21.95
CA GLY A 74 0.91 2.41 -21.55
C GLY A 74 0.99 3.25 -20.28
N ILE A 75 1.81 2.88 -19.30
CA ILE A 75 1.96 3.65 -18.06
C ILE A 75 2.81 4.91 -18.22
N ASP A 76 3.56 5.05 -19.31
CA ASP A 76 4.26 6.30 -19.64
C ASP A 76 3.31 7.32 -20.29
N ASP A 77 2.19 6.88 -20.85
CA ASP A 77 1.15 7.73 -21.42
C ASP A 77 0.29 8.37 -20.29
N ALA A 78 0.15 9.69 -20.34
CA ALA A 78 -0.59 10.46 -19.33
C ALA A 78 -2.11 10.24 -19.42
N ASP A 79 -2.62 9.90 -20.62
CA ASP A 79 -4.05 9.73 -20.89
C ASP A 79 -4.50 8.26 -20.79
N ALA A 80 -3.56 7.33 -20.55
CA ALA A 80 -3.88 5.92 -20.47
C ALA A 80 -4.77 5.59 -19.26
N ASP A 81 -5.74 4.72 -19.50
CA ASP A 81 -6.65 4.22 -18.48
C ASP A 81 -5.89 3.33 -17.47
N GLN A 82 -5.68 3.89 -16.28
CA GLN A 82 -4.95 3.26 -15.20
C GLN A 82 -5.65 2.00 -14.69
N PHE A 83 -6.98 1.94 -14.76
CA PHE A 83 -7.74 0.76 -14.37
C PHE A 83 -7.52 -0.35 -15.39
N ALA A 84 -7.58 -0.04 -16.69
CA ALA A 84 -7.30 -1.00 -17.75
C ALA A 84 -5.87 -1.56 -17.66
N ILE A 85 -4.86 -0.70 -17.39
CA ILE A 85 -3.47 -1.14 -17.17
C ILE A 85 -3.37 -2.07 -15.96
N GLN A 86 -4.04 -1.73 -14.85
CA GLN A 86 -4.05 -2.57 -13.65
C GLN A 86 -4.71 -3.92 -13.90
N GLU A 87 -5.86 -3.95 -14.59
CA GLU A 87 -6.56 -5.18 -14.94
C GLU A 87 -5.72 -6.07 -15.86
N GLU A 88 -5.09 -5.50 -16.89
CA GLU A 88 -4.19 -6.23 -17.78
C GLU A 88 -2.99 -6.80 -16.99
N LEU A 89 -2.41 -6.04 -16.05
CA LEU A 89 -1.33 -6.53 -15.19
C LEU A 89 -1.78 -7.69 -14.30
N ILE A 90 -2.94 -7.55 -13.65
CA ILE A 90 -3.50 -8.60 -12.78
C ILE A 90 -3.79 -9.86 -13.60
N LYS A 91 -4.37 -9.70 -14.80
CA LYS A 91 -4.64 -10.82 -15.72
C LYS A 91 -3.35 -11.54 -16.08
N TRP A 92 -2.31 -10.80 -16.47
CA TRP A 92 -1.00 -11.38 -16.81
C TRP A 92 -0.36 -12.12 -15.62
N VAL A 93 -0.40 -11.55 -14.40
CA VAL A 93 0.11 -12.24 -13.20
C VAL A 93 -0.69 -13.53 -12.91
N ASN A 94 -1.99 -13.55 -13.21
CA ASN A 94 -2.84 -14.73 -13.04
C ASN A 94 -2.58 -15.82 -14.08
N GLU A 95 -1.88 -15.56 -15.19
CA GLU A 95 -1.54 -16.61 -16.17
C GLU A 95 -0.53 -17.62 -15.59
N PHE A 96 0.31 -17.19 -14.65
CA PHE A 96 1.24 -18.06 -13.94
C PHE A 96 0.55 -18.92 -12.88
N HIS A 97 -0.67 -18.56 -12.49
CA HIS A 97 -1.51 -19.29 -11.55
C HIS A 97 -2.98 -18.98 -11.82
N PRO A 98 -3.69 -19.80 -12.61
CA PRO A 98 -5.14 -19.69 -12.68
C PRO A 98 -5.64 -19.88 -11.26
N GLN A 99 -6.12 -18.81 -10.62
CA GLN A 99 -6.96 -18.99 -9.46
C GLN A 99 -8.13 -19.83 -9.93
N THR A 100 -8.34 -20.97 -9.28
CA THR A 100 -9.65 -21.59 -9.22
C THR A 100 -10.66 -20.47 -9.02
N GLU A 101 -11.63 -20.38 -9.91
CA GLU A 101 -12.77 -19.47 -9.78
C GLU A 101 -13.46 -19.76 -8.43
N THR A 102 -13.10 -19.04 -7.38
CA THR A 102 -13.96 -18.88 -6.21
C THR A 102 -14.55 -17.49 -6.26
N ALA A 103 -15.61 -17.39 -7.05
CA ALA A 103 -16.69 -16.48 -6.71
C ALA A 103 -17.51 -17.13 -5.58
N ALA A 104 -17.83 -16.32 -4.58
CA ALA A 104 -18.70 -16.54 -3.43
C ALA A 104 -18.06 -17.20 -2.19
N ASP A 105 -18.05 -16.41 -1.12
CA ASP A 105 -17.77 -16.72 0.29
C ASP A 105 -16.33 -17.09 0.67
N GLY A 106 -15.84 -16.40 1.70
CA GLY A 106 -14.42 -16.28 2.02
C GLY A 106 -13.70 -17.61 2.22
N GLU A 107 -12.59 -17.78 1.51
CA GLU A 107 -11.65 -18.88 1.76
C GLU A 107 -10.20 -18.37 1.77
N VAL A 108 -9.78 -18.10 3.01
CA VAL A 108 -8.54 -18.54 3.68
C VAL A 108 -7.27 -18.61 2.84
N ALA A 109 -6.33 -17.74 3.22
CA ALA A 109 -4.92 -17.74 2.81
C ALA A 109 -4.21 -19.08 3.14
N PRO A 110 -3.09 -19.42 2.47
CA PRO A 110 -2.44 -20.71 2.62
C PRO A 110 -2.10 -21.00 4.09
N GLU A 111 -2.51 -22.17 4.57
CA GLU A 111 -2.17 -22.68 5.90
C GLU A 111 -0.67 -22.97 5.98
N ASP A 112 0.12 -22.00 6.45
CA ASP A 112 1.38 -22.32 7.10
C ASP A 112 1.07 -22.96 8.45
N GLU A 113 1.59 -24.18 8.68
CA GLU A 113 1.38 -25.10 9.81
C GLU A 113 1.85 -24.58 11.20
N LYS A 114 1.85 -23.26 11.41
CA LYS A 114 1.86 -22.61 12.73
C LYS A 114 0.75 -21.58 12.80
N GLY A 115 -0.49 -22.07 12.69
CA GLY A 115 -1.74 -21.39 13.02
C GLY A 115 -1.74 -19.87 12.91
N GLY A 116 -1.73 -19.32 11.69
CA GLY A 116 -2.29 -18.02 11.29
C GLY A 116 -2.05 -16.78 12.18
N GLN A 117 -1.12 -16.80 13.12
CA GLN A 117 -1.01 -15.78 14.15
C GLN A 117 -0.14 -14.65 13.64
N ILE A 118 -0.69 -13.43 13.66
CA ILE A 118 0.06 -12.21 13.34
C ILE A 118 1.24 -12.12 14.33
N PRO A 119 2.50 -11.99 13.87
CA PRO A 119 3.65 -11.81 14.73
C PRO A 119 3.42 -10.65 15.71
N PRO A 120 3.83 -10.77 16.98
CA PRO A 120 3.59 -9.72 17.98
C PRO A 120 4.08 -8.33 17.56
N VAL A 121 5.20 -8.26 16.82
CA VAL A 121 5.74 -7.00 16.30
C VAL A 121 4.86 -6.39 15.21
N ASN A 122 4.27 -7.21 14.34
CA ASN A 122 3.30 -6.77 13.35
C ASN A 122 2.02 -6.29 14.01
N GLN A 123 1.51 -7.02 15.01
CA GLN A 123 0.33 -6.62 15.77
C GLN A 123 0.56 -5.27 16.45
N ARG A 124 1.71 -5.07 17.09
CA ARG A 124 2.09 -3.78 17.69
C ARG A 124 2.09 -2.65 16.67
N MET A 125 2.62 -2.87 15.46
CA MET A 125 2.56 -1.86 14.41
C MET A 125 1.12 -1.59 13.95
N ILE A 126 0.27 -2.61 13.80
CA ILE A 126 -1.16 -2.42 13.48
C ILE A 126 -1.84 -1.54 14.54
N ASP A 127 -1.58 -1.80 15.81
CA ASP A 127 -2.11 -1.00 16.93
C ASP A 127 -1.58 0.45 16.90
N ASN A 128 -0.32 0.63 16.52
CA ASN A 128 0.27 1.95 16.32
C ASN A 128 -0.35 2.71 15.14
N LEU A 129 -0.68 2.04 14.04
CA LEU A 129 -1.39 2.67 12.90
C LEU A 129 -2.78 3.16 13.31
N ALA A 130 -3.49 2.36 14.13
CA ALA A 130 -4.79 2.76 14.70
C ALA A 130 -4.64 3.95 15.67
N SER A 131 -3.57 3.95 16.47
CA SER A 131 -3.24 5.03 17.40
C SER A 131 -2.86 6.33 16.67
N PHE A 132 -2.09 6.24 15.59
CA PHE A 132 -1.74 7.38 14.73
C PHE A 132 -2.98 7.96 14.08
N ARG A 133 -3.87 7.13 13.52
CA ARG A 133 -5.16 7.61 13.00
C ARG A 133 -5.98 8.33 14.05
N SER A 134 -6.08 7.74 15.24
CA SER A 134 -6.80 8.35 16.37
C SER A 134 -6.18 9.68 16.80
N ALA A 135 -4.84 9.82 16.73
CA ALA A 135 -4.15 11.08 17.00
C ALA A 135 -4.52 12.15 15.96
N ILE A 136 -4.53 11.81 14.67
CA ILE A 136 -4.98 12.73 13.60
C ILE A 136 -6.39 13.26 13.89
N ASP A 137 -7.34 12.35 14.14
CA ASP A 137 -8.74 12.75 14.34
C ASP A 137 -8.90 13.66 15.58
N ARG A 138 -8.19 13.36 16.68
CA ARG A 138 -8.20 14.19 17.92
C ARG A 138 -7.52 15.54 17.72
N THR A 139 -6.31 15.57 17.16
CA THR A 139 -5.57 16.83 16.94
C THR A 139 -6.38 17.75 16.04
N ARG A 140 -6.99 17.23 14.96
CA ARG A 140 -7.84 18.03 14.08
C ARG A 140 -8.97 18.72 14.84
N LEU A 141 -9.69 17.99 15.70
CA LEU A 141 -10.77 18.55 16.51
C LEU A 141 -10.27 19.64 17.46
N ASN A 142 -9.14 19.40 18.14
CA ASN A 142 -8.54 20.37 19.04
C ASN A 142 -8.12 21.66 18.31
N LEU A 143 -7.49 21.52 17.15
CA LEU A 143 -7.09 22.65 16.31
C LEU A 143 -8.29 23.46 15.83
N MET A 144 -9.38 22.80 15.40
CA MET A 144 -10.62 23.46 15.03
C MET A 144 -11.24 24.24 16.20
N LEU A 145 -11.27 23.65 17.41
CA LEU A 145 -11.78 24.31 18.62
C LEU A 145 -10.93 25.50 19.05
N ALA A 146 -9.61 25.41 18.84
CA ALA A 146 -8.66 26.49 19.13
C ALA A 146 -8.63 27.60 18.06
N GLY A 147 -9.31 27.42 16.93
CA GLY A 147 -9.26 28.35 15.80
C GLY A 147 -7.96 28.30 15.00
N ASP A 148 -7.09 27.31 15.23
CA ASP A 148 -5.81 27.10 14.55
C ASP A 148 -5.95 26.02 13.47
N SER A 149 -6.83 26.27 12.49
CA SER A 149 -7.15 25.27 11.46
C SER A 149 -6.03 25.16 10.43
N ALA A 150 -5.71 23.91 10.06
CA ALA A 150 -4.83 23.63 8.93
C ALA A 150 -5.46 24.07 7.60
N ASP A 151 -4.61 24.33 6.61
CA ASP A 151 -5.06 24.54 5.24
C ASP A 151 -5.85 23.29 4.75
N PRO A 152 -7.10 23.47 4.26
CA PRO A 152 -7.96 22.34 3.94
C PRO A 152 -7.44 21.42 2.84
N GLU A 153 -6.76 21.97 1.83
CA GLU A 153 -6.27 21.22 0.68
C GLU A 153 -5.07 20.35 1.06
N THR A 154 -4.09 20.94 1.74
CA THR A 154 -2.90 20.23 2.23
C THR A 154 -3.27 19.17 3.27
N TYR A 155 -4.19 19.47 4.19
CA TYR A 155 -4.72 18.48 5.13
C TYR A 155 -5.40 17.31 4.39
N THR A 156 -6.25 17.60 3.40
CA THR A 156 -6.97 16.59 2.62
C THR A 156 -5.99 15.68 1.88
N ALA A 157 -4.99 16.26 1.21
CA ALA A 157 -3.97 15.52 0.50
C ALA A 157 -3.16 14.61 1.43
N ALA A 158 -2.68 15.12 2.57
CA ALA A 158 -1.90 14.35 3.53
C ALA A 158 -2.73 13.22 4.17
N ARG A 159 -3.98 13.52 4.56
CA ARG A 159 -4.91 12.53 5.12
C ARG A 159 -5.18 11.41 4.12
N ASN A 160 -5.42 11.74 2.85
CA ASN A 160 -5.71 10.73 1.82
C ASN A 160 -4.49 9.89 1.50
N ALA A 161 -3.30 10.49 1.46
CA ALA A 161 -2.05 9.76 1.33
C ALA A 161 -1.87 8.73 2.45
N PHE A 162 -2.04 9.16 3.71
CA PHE A 162 -1.99 8.26 4.86
C PHE A 162 -3.05 7.16 4.78
N THR A 163 -4.31 7.51 4.46
CA THR A 163 -5.40 6.54 4.36
C THR A 163 -5.13 5.46 3.32
N LEU A 164 -4.64 5.83 2.14
CA LEU A 164 -4.34 4.88 1.08
C LEU A 164 -3.13 4.00 1.45
N ALA A 165 -2.03 4.61 1.91
CA ALA A 165 -0.82 3.87 2.30
C ALA A 165 -1.08 2.91 3.46
N ARG A 166 -1.82 3.36 4.48
CA ARG A 166 -2.20 2.54 5.64
C ARG A 166 -3.00 1.31 5.21
N ALA A 167 -3.98 1.46 4.32
CA ALA A 167 -4.83 0.34 3.89
C ALA A 167 -4.00 -0.84 3.35
N VAL A 168 -3.00 -0.53 2.52
CA VAL A 168 -2.11 -1.54 1.95
C VAL A 168 -1.16 -2.12 3.00
N TYR A 169 -0.52 -1.27 3.80
CA TYR A 169 0.49 -1.70 4.78
C TYR A 169 -0.11 -2.56 5.89
N ASP A 170 -1.27 -2.16 6.40
CA ASP A 170 -2.05 -2.89 7.41
C ASP A 170 -2.42 -4.29 6.89
N GLU A 171 -2.88 -4.40 5.65
CA GLU A 171 -3.21 -5.68 5.03
C GLU A 171 -1.98 -6.58 4.87
N ARG A 172 -0.85 -6.03 4.40
CA ARG A 172 0.42 -6.78 4.29
C ARG A 172 0.91 -7.28 5.65
N LEU A 173 0.73 -6.50 6.73
CA LEU A 173 1.09 -6.91 8.09
C LEU A 173 0.21 -8.05 8.60
N ARG A 174 -1.11 -7.99 8.36
CA ARG A 174 -2.07 -9.05 8.72
C ARG A 174 -1.79 -10.36 8.00
N LEU A 175 -1.46 -10.27 6.72
CA LEU A 175 -1.16 -11.43 5.87
C LEU A 175 0.30 -11.91 6.01
N ASN A 176 1.07 -11.35 6.96
CA ASN A 176 2.48 -11.69 7.18
C ASN A 176 3.37 -11.58 5.93
N GLN A 177 2.97 -10.74 4.97
CA GLN A 177 3.73 -10.50 3.74
C GLN A 177 4.92 -9.57 3.97
N ILE A 178 4.90 -8.86 5.09
CA ILE A 178 6.02 -8.08 5.61
C ILE A 178 6.14 -8.30 7.10
N THR A 179 7.35 -8.14 7.61
CA THR A 179 7.62 -8.08 9.04
C THR A 179 8.16 -6.70 9.36
N THR A 180 7.51 -6.02 10.30
CA THR A 180 7.99 -4.73 10.81
C THR A 180 9.06 -4.94 11.89
N THR A 181 9.83 -3.91 12.18
CA THR A 181 10.90 -3.98 13.19
C THR A 181 10.52 -3.27 14.49
N ASN A 182 11.19 -3.61 15.59
CA ASN A 182 11.02 -2.85 16.85
C ASN A 182 11.40 -1.38 16.70
N ALA A 183 12.37 -1.06 15.82
CA ALA A 183 12.77 0.31 15.52
C ALA A 183 11.66 1.06 14.77
N ASP A 184 10.97 0.38 13.84
CA ASP A 184 9.82 0.93 13.15
C ASP A 184 8.67 1.21 14.11
N CYS A 185 8.33 0.27 15.00
CA CYS A 185 7.32 0.47 16.04
C CYS A 185 7.69 1.66 16.95
N ALA A 186 8.94 1.72 17.40
CA ALA A 186 9.42 2.81 18.24
C ALA A 186 9.33 4.17 17.53
N LYS A 187 9.69 4.24 16.24
CA LYS A 187 9.55 5.48 15.46
C LYS A 187 8.11 5.94 15.36
N MET A 188 7.16 5.02 15.15
CA MET A 188 5.74 5.37 15.13
C MET A 188 5.27 5.88 16.51
N GLU A 189 5.62 5.18 17.58
CA GLU A 189 5.18 5.47 18.95
C GLU A 189 5.77 6.74 19.57
N GLN A 190 7.07 6.96 19.36
CA GLN A 190 7.87 7.93 20.10
C GLN A 190 8.16 9.19 19.30
N VAL A 191 7.95 9.17 17.99
CA VAL A 191 8.21 10.31 17.10
C VAL A 191 6.93 10.69 16.36
N LEU A 192 6.43 9.82 15.48
CA LEU A 192 5.35 10.21 14.57
C LEU A 192 4.02 10.48 15.28
N ILE A 193 3.62 9.63 16.23
CA ILE A 193 2.38 9.86 17.00
C ILE A 193 2.47 11.14 17.85
N PRO A 194 3.54 11.38 18.64
CA PRO A 194 3.74 12.64 19.34
C PRO A 194 3.75 13.87 18.42
N ASP A 195 4.46 13.83 17.29
CA ASP A 195 4.51 14.95 16.34
C ASP A 195 3.12 15.37 15.88
N VAL A 196 2.24 14.39 15.60
CA VAL A 196 0.82 14.66 15.24
C VAL A 196 0.04 15.25 16.40
N ARG A 197 0.30 14.84 17.65
CA ARG A 197 -0.41 15.35 18.83
C ARG A 197 -0.03 16.79 19.15
N ASP A 198 1.24 17.14 18.93
CA ASP A 198 1.82 18.44 19.28
C ASP A 198 1.80 19.43 18.10
N ALA A 199 1.26 19.03 16.96
CA ALA A 199 1.18 19.85 15.76
C ALA A 199 0.25 21.07 15.93
N THR A 200 0.63 22.18 15.28
CA THR A 200 -0.23 23.35 15.04
C THR A 200 -0.97 23.21 13.72
N GLY A 201 -1.93 24.10 13.44
CA GLY A 201 -2.62 24.17 12.15
C GLY A 201 -1.65 24.18 10.96
N ALA A 202 -0.55 24.94 11.09
CA ALA A 202 0.47 25.05 10.05
C ALA A 202 1.30 23.76 9.85
N THR A 203 1.64 23.03 10.91
CA THR A 203 2.52 21.85 10.82
C THR A 203 1.76 20.53 10.65
N PHE A 204 0.47 20.50 10.98
CA PHE A 204 -0.34 19.30 11.06
C PHE A 204 -0.42 18.49 9.75
N PRO A 205 -0.61 19.09 8.56
CA PRO A 205 -0.54 18.33 7.30
C PRO A 205 0.82 17.66 7.09
N GLY A 206 1.91 18.34 7.45
CA GLY A 206 3.27 17.81 7.33
C GLY A 206 3.51 16.60 8.23
N THR A 207 3.00 16.61 9.46
CA THR A 207 3.14 15.46 10.38
C THR A 207 2.34 14.24 9.92
N ILE A 208 1.17 14.45 9.29
CA ILE A 208 0.40 13.35 8.67
C ILE A 208 1.16 12.78 7.48
N GLN A 209 1.70 13.65 6.61
CA GLN A 209 2.45 13.25 5.43
C GLN A 209 3.70 12.44 5.82
N ALA A 210 4.42 12.82 6.88
CA ALA A 210 5.55 12.05 7.39
C ALA A 210 5.16 10.62 7.79
N GLY A 211 3.96 10.44 8.36
CA GLY A 211 3.41 9.10 8.64
C GLY A 211 3.07 8.33 7.37
N ALA A 212 2.51 9.00 6.36
CA ALA A 212 2.23 8.40 5.05
C ALA A 212 3.51 7.94 4.35
N ASP A 213 4.55 8.77 4.33
CA ASP A 213 5.84 8.48 3.69
C ASP A 213 6.53 7.29 4.37
N PHE A 214 6.58 7.30 5.70
CA PHE A 214 7.16 6.21 6.50
C PHE A 214 6.56 4.83 6.16
N ILE A 215 5.26 4.80 5.88
CA ILE A 215 4.54 3.58 5.50
C ILE A 215 4.76 3.26 4.01
N SER A 216 4.70 4.28 3.15
CA SER A 216 4.76 4.15 1.69
C SER A 216 6.08 3.52 1.22
N ASP A 217 7.19 3.87 1.89
CA ASP A 217 8.53 3.30 1.62
C ASP A 217 8.59 1.77 1.80
N LYS A 218 7.62 1.20 2.51
CA LYS A 218 7.56 -0.22 2.85
C LYS A 218 6.49 -0.99 2.08
N LEU A 219 5.80 -0.36 1.12
CA LEU A 219 4.71 -1.03 0.37
C LEU A 219 5.21 -1.99 -0.71
N PHE A 220 6.41 -1.75 -1.24
CA PHE A 220 6.96 -2.50 -2.38
C PHE A 220 8.27 -3.21 -2.07
N VAL A 221 8.67 -3.27 -0.79
CA VAL A 221 9.78 -4.11 -0.32
C VAL A 221 9.39 -5.58 -0.31
#